data_AF-A0A7K3H936-F1
#
_entry.id   AF-A0A7K3H936-F1
#
_cell.length_a   1.000
_cell.length_b   1.000
_cell.length_c   1.000
_cell.angle_alpha   90.00
_cell.angle_beta   90.00
_cell.angle_gamma   90.00
#
_symmetry.space_group_name_H-M   'P 1'
#
loop_
_entity.id
_entity.type
_entity.pdbx_description
1 polymer ?
#
loop_
_entity_poly.entity_id
_entity_poly.type
_entity_poly.pdbx_seq_one_letter_code
_entity_poly.pdbx_strand_id
1 'polypeptide(L)'
;SGLLPALAVAAVVAYCNATSSARLAARYPESGGTYVYGRERLGPFWGHLAGWGFVAGKTASCAAMALTVGAYAWPGHDREVAVAAVVALTAVNYRGVQKSAWLTRGIVAVVLAVLAAVVTAGLTSPEADGARLALGGDASPAGVLGAAGLLFFAFAGYARIATLGEEVRDPARTIPRAIPLALGITLAVYAAVAVAAL
;
A
#
# COMPACT_ATOMS: atom_id res chain seq x y z
N SER A 1 -1.98 -17.34 14.46
CA SER A 1 -2.43 -16.68 15.71
C SER A 1 -1.94 -15.24 15.92
N GLY A 2 -0.99 -14.67 15.15
CA GLY A 2 -0.48 -13.29 15.38
C GLY A 2 -0.92 -12.19 14.38
N LEU A 3 -1.89 -12.47 13.49
CA LEU A 3 -2.22 -11.60 12.35
C LEU A 3 -2.77 -10.22 12.76
N LEU A 4 -3.73 -10.17 13.69
CA LEU A 4 -4.35 -8.91 14.12
C LEU A 4 -3.37 -7.99 14.87
N PRO A 5 -2.54 -8.48 15.82
CA PRO A 5 -1.47 -7.67 16.40
C PRO A 5 -0.46 -7.19 15.37
N ALA A 6 -0.08 -8.06 14.42
CA ALA A 6 0.86 -7.69 13.36
C ALA A 6 0.28 -6.56 12.48
N LEU A 7 -1.01 -6.64 12.13
CA LEU A 7 -1.73 -5.60 11.42
C LEU A 7 -1.77 -4.30 12.22
N ALA A 8 -2.03 -4.37 13.53
CA ALA A 8 -2.03 -3.20 14.40
C ALA A 8 -0.66 -2.51 14.45
N VAL A 9 0.42 -3.27 14.62
CA VAL A 9 1.80 -2.74 14.60
C VAL A 9 2.12 -2.10 13.25
N ALA A 10 1.82 -2.79 12.15
CA ALA A 10 2.03 -2.25 10.80
C ALA A 10 1.23 -0.96 10.55
N ALA A 11 -0.02 -0.92 11.02
CA ALA A 11 -0.91 0.23 10.88
C ALA A 11 -0.40 1.45 11.66
N VAL A 12 0.11 1.26 12.88
CA VAL A 12 0.70 2.34 13.68
C VAL A 12 1.93 2.93 12.97
N VAL A 13 2.84 2.08 12.48
CA VAL A 13 4.03 2.52 11.75
C VAL A 13 3.64 3.25 10.46
N ALA A 14 2.67 2.71 9.71
CA ALA A 14 2.15 3.32 8.50
C ALA A 14 1.50 4.68 8.78
N TYR A 15 0.71 4.80 9.85
CA TYR A 15 0.07 6.05 10.24
C TYR A 15 1.10 7.12 10.61
N CYS A 16 2.09 6.78 11.42
CA CYS A 16 3.18 7.71 11.78
C CYS A 16 3.96 8.20 10.55
N ASN A 17 4.32 7.28 9.65
CA ASN A 17 5.06 7.63 8.44
C ASN A 17 4.19 8.48 7.48
N ALA A 18 2.95 8.10 7.27
CA ALA A 18 2.07 8.80 6.35
C ALA A 18 1.66 10.19 6.84
N THR A 19 1.38 10.35 8.14
CA THR A 19 1.02 11.67 8.70
C THR A 19 2.20 12.63 8.71
N SER A 20 3.41 12.15 9.04
CA SER A 20 4.64 12.97 8.92
C SER A 20 4.91 13.35 7.47
N SER A 21 4.80 12.40 6.54
CA SER A 21 4.91 12.65 5.09
C SER A 21 3.86 13.64 4.58
N ALA A 22 2.62 13.54 5.02
CA ALA A 22 1.53 14.42 4.62
C ALA A 22 1.76 15.88 5.05
N ARG A 23 2.29 16.08 6.28
CA ARG A 23 2.68 17.40 6.77
C ARG A 23 3.84 18.00 5.99
N LEU A 24 4.81 17.16 5.60
CA LEU A 24 5.92 17.58 4.75
C LEU A 24 5.46 17.92 3.34
N ALA A 25 4.58 17.11 2.74
CA ALA A 25 3.98 17.36 1.43
C ALA A 25 3.20 18.68 1.39
N ALA A 26 2.49 19.03 2.47
CA ALA A 26 1.80 20.31 2.54
C ALA A 26 2.73 21.52 2.65
N ARG A 27 3.89 21.35 3.30
CA ARG A 27 4.89 22.40 3.45
C ARG A 27 5.78 22.54 2.21
N TYR A 28 6.03 21.44 1.51
CA TYR A 28 6.84 21.36 0.30
C TYR A 28 5.99 20.73 -0.82
N PRO A 29 5.05 21.48 -1.41
CA PRO A 29 4.12 20.99 -2.43
C PRO A 29 4.77 20.89 -3.82
N GLU A 30 6.00 20.41 -3.87
CA GLU A 30 6.77 20.21 -5.09
C GLU A 30 6.76 18.72 -5.49
N SER A 31 6.86 18.44 -6.77
CA SER A 31 7.11 17.08 -7.25
C SER A 31 8.49 16.60 -6.78
N GLY A 32 8.53 15.50 -6.03
CA GLY A 32 9.78 14.89 -5.59
C GLY A 32 9.72 14.15 -4.26
N GLY A 33 8.66 14.36 -3.47
CA GLY A 33 8.35 13.52 -2.31
C GLY A 33 9.49 13.46 -1.28
N THR A 34 9.84 12.25 -0.85
CA THR A 34 10.85 12.00 0.21
C THR A 34 12.23 12.56 -0.12
N TYR A 35 12.61 12.67 -1.40
CA TYR A 35 13.85 13.30 -1.81
C TYR A 35 13.88 14.78 -1.42
N VAL A 36 12.83 15.53 -1.80
CA VAL A 36 12.71 16.97 -1.48
C VAL A 36 12.68 17.16 0.03
N TYR A 37 11.88 16.36 0.74
CA TYR A 37 11.76 16.51 2.20
C TYR A 37 13.09 16.29 2.92
N GLY A 38 13.85 15.26 2.51
CA GLY A 38 15.17 14.97 3.06
C GLY A 38 16.19 16.08 2.73
N ARG A 39 16.18 16.55 1.48
CA ARG A 39 17.08 17.63 1.04
C ARG A 39 16.84 18.92 1.80
N GLU A 40 15.59 19.35 1.94
CA GLU A 40 15.22 20.62 2.60
C GLU A 40 15.39 20.60 4.12
N ARG A 41 15.35 19.42 4.76
CA ARG A 41 15.41 19.31 6.23
C ARG A 41 16.70 18.78 6.81
N LEU A 42 17.38 17.91 6.08
CA LEU A 42 18.54 17.18 6.56
C LEU A 42 19.78 17.43 5.69
N GLY A 43 19.60 18.03 4.52
CA GLY A 43 20.67 18.38 3.59
C GLY A 43 20.82 17.41 2.42
N PRO A 44 21.73 17.70 1.48
CA PRO A 44 21.79 17.03 0.19
C PRO A 44 21.98 15.52 0.28
N PHE A 45 22.88 15.04 1.15
CA PHE A 45 23.17 13.61 1.29
C PHE A 45 21.92 12.79 1.64
N TRP A 46 21.17 13.22 2.66
CA TRP A 46 19.97 12.53 3.13
C TRP A 46 18.82 12.60 2.13
N GLY A 47 18.71 13.71 1.40
CA GLY A 47 17.80 13.81 0.25
C GLY A 47 18.11 12.76 -0.81
N HIS A 48 19.37 12.66 -1.26
CA HIS A 48 19.78 11.67 -2.26
C HIS A 48 19.57 10.23 -1.78
N LEU A 49 19.93 9.92 -0.54
CA LEU A 49 19.70 8.60 0.04
C LEU A 49 18.21 8.24 0.08
N ALA A 50 17.36 9.19 0.49
CA ALA A 50 15.91 8.99 0.50
C ALA A 50 15.33 8.81 -0.90
N GLY A 51 15.82 9.55 -1.90
CA GLY A 51 15.41 9.43 -3.30
C GLY A 51 15.79 8.07 -3.89
N TRP A 52 17.05 7.64 -3.73
CA TRP A 52 17.51 6.34 -4.22
C TRP A 52 16.82 5.18 -3.51
N GLY A 53 16.63 5.27 -2.19
CA GLY A 53 15.86 4.29 -1.43
C GLY A 53 14.41 4.18 -1.91
N PHE A 54 13.78 5.32 -2.25
CA PHE A 54 12.43 5.35 -2.79
C PHE A 54 12.35 4.66 -4.17
N VAL A 55 13.27 4.97 -5.08
CA VAL A 55 13.33 4.37 -6.42
C VAL A 55 13.56 2.87 -6.34
N ALA A 56 14.56 2.43 -5.55
CA ALA A 56 14.85 1.02 -5.35
C ALA A 56 13.64 0.28 -4.76
N GLY A 57 13.01 0.86 -3.72
CA GLY A 57 11.83 0.30 -3.09
C GLY A 57 10.64 0.16 -4.05
N LYS A 58 10.33 1.20 -4.82
CA LYS A 58 9.21 1.15 -5.80
C LYS A 58 9.48 0.20 -6.96
N THR A 59 10.74 0.06 -7.37
CA THR A 59 11.15 -0.92 -8.39
C THR A 59 10.94 -2.35 -7.87
N ALA A 60 11.38 -2.63 -6.64
CA ALA A 60 11.16 -3.92 -5.99
C ALA A 60 9.65 -4.21 -5.79
N SER A 61 8.85 -3.21 -5.37
CA SER A 61 7.39 -3.34 -5.27
C SER A 61 6.75 -3.68 -6.62
N CYS A 62 7.19 -3.02 -7.71
CA CYS A 62 6.66 -3.27 -9.05
C CYS A 62 6.95 -4.71 -9.49
N ALA A 63 8.19 -5.18 -9.30
CA ALA A 63 8.56 -6.56 -9.59
C ALA A 63 7.76 -7.57 -8.76
N ALA A 64 7.62 -7.35 -7.46
CA ALA A 64 6.85 -8.22 -6.57
C ALA A 64 5.38 -8.33 -7.01
N MET A 65 4.72 -7.20 -7.27
CA MET A 65 3.31 -7.19 -7.69
C MET A 65 3.11 -7.79 -9.09
N ALA A 66 4.05 -7.56 -10.01
CA ALA A 66 3.98 -8.15 -11.35
C ALA A 66 4.13 -9.68 -11.29
N LEU A 67 5.03 -10.20 -10.45
CA LEU A 67 5.17 -11.63 -10.22
C LEU A 67 3.92 -12.24 -9.59
N THR A 68 3.26 -11.52 -8.67
CA THR A 68 1.96 -11.93 -8.13
C THR A 68 0.91 -12.08 -9.25
N VAL A 69 0.85 -11.12 -10.18
CA VAL A 69 -0.05 -11.24 -11.35
C VAL A 69 0.27 -12.49 -12.17
N GLY A 70 1.56 -12.75 -12.44
CA GLY A 70 2.00 -13.94 -13.15
C GLY A 70 1.56 -15.24 -12.49
N ALA A 71 1.81 -15.35 -11.18
CA ALA A 71 1.46 -16.53 -10.39
C ALA A 71 -0.05 -16.85 -10.39
N TYR A 72 -0.92 -15.85 -10.49
CA TYR A 72 -2.37 -16.06 -10.57
C TYR A 72 -2.89 -16.24 -11.99
N ALA A 73 -2.32 -15.54 -12.98
CA ALA A 73 -2.84 -15.54 -14.34
C ALA A 73 -2.34 -16.75 -15.16
N TRP A 74 -1.09 -17.17 -14.98
CA TRP A 74 -0.53 -18.33 -15.65
C TRP A 74 0.58 -18.99 -14.80
N PRO A 75 0.18 -19.86 -13.86
CA PRO A 75 1.13 -20.59 -13.01
C PRO A 75 2.17 -21.34 -13.85
N GLY A 76 3.45 -21.14 -13.55
CA GLY A 76 4.58 -21.77 -14.25
C GLY A 76 5.19 -20.90 -15.34
N HIS A 77 4.53 -19.80 -15.73
CA HIS A 77 5.04 -18.76 -16.63
C HIS A 77 4.98 -17.37 -15.98
N ASP A 78 5.18 -17.34 -14.66
CA ASP A 78 4.97 -16.17 -13.82
C ASP A 78 5.84 -14.99 -14.29
N ARG A 79 7.07 -15.26 -14.74
CA ARG A 79 8.03 -14.22 -15.15
C ARG A 79 7.65 -13.60 -16.48
N GLU A 80 7.23 -14.41 -17.45
CA GLU A 80 6.82 -13.98 -18.78
C GLU A 80 5.59 -13.06 -18.67
N VAL A 81 4.60 -13.49 -17.88
CA VAL A 81 3.40 -12.70 -17.62
C VAL A 81 3.72 -11.43 -16.83
N ALA A 82 4.59 -11.50 -15.83
CA ALA A 82 5.02 -10.33 -15.07
C ALA A 82 5.69 -9.27 -15.97
N VAL A 83 6.62 -9.68 -16.83
CA VAL A 83 7.30 -8.78 -17.78
C VAL A 83 6.28 -8.18 -18.75
N ALA A 84 5.38 -8.99 -19.30
CA ALA A 84 4.33 -8.50 -20.20
C ALA A 84 3.42 -7.47 -19.50
N ALA A 85 3.02 -7.72 -18.24
CA ALA A 85 2.21 -6.81 -17.45
C ALA A 85 2.93 -5.47 -17.19
N VAL A 86 4.21 -5.50 -16.83
CA VAL A 86 5.03 -4.29 -16.63
C VAL A 86 5.14 -3.48 -17.92
N VAL A 87 5.45 -4.13 -19.05
CA VAL A 87 5.57 -3.46 -20.37
C VAL A 87 4.24 -2.84 -20.78
N ALA A 88 3.13 -3.59 -20.64
CA ALA A 88 1.80 -3.11 -20.98
C ALA A 88 1.38 -1.90 -20.12
N LEU A 89 1.53 -1.97 -18.80
CA LEU A 89 1.21 -0.86 -17.90
C LEU A 89 2.11 0.35 -18.14
N THR A 90 3.39 0.14 -18.46
CA THR A 90 4.31 1.21 -18.84
C THR A 90 3.83 1.91 -20.12
N ALA A 91 3.45 1.14 -21.14
CA ALA A 91 2.89 1.69 -22.38
C ALA A 91 1.56 2.44 -22.16
N VAL A 92 0.73 2.00 -21.22
CA VAL A 92 -0.50 2.73 -20.82
C VAL A 92 -0.15 4.03 -20.10
N ASN A 93 0.83 4.01 -19.19
CA ASN A 93 1.26 5.21 -18.46
C ASN A 93 1.81 6.30 -19.38
N TYR A 94 2.48 5.93 -20.49
CA TYR A 94 2.90 6.90 -21.51
C TYR A 94 1.75 7.63 -22.21
N ARG A 95 0.50 7.12 -22.15
CA ARG A 95 -0.68 7.75 -22.80
C ARG A 95 -1.41 8.77 -21.91
N GLY A 96 -0.86 9.10 -20.74
CA GLY A 96 -1.30 10.20 -19.88
C GLY A 96 -1.94 9.77 -18.55
N VAL A 97 -1.61 10.50 -17.48
CA VAL A 97 -1.95 10.15 -16.09
C VAL A 97 -3.44 10.25 -15.78
N GLN A 98 -4.18 11.17 -16.42
CA GLN A 98 -5.62 11.31 -16.16
C GLN A 98 -6.44 10.07 -16.56
N LYS A 99 -6.05 9.37 -17.63
CA LYS A 99 -6.68 8.11 -18.04
C LYS A 99 -6.38 6.99 -17.03
N SER A 100 -5.17 6.98 -16.47
CA SER A 100 -4.76 6.04 -15.41
C SER A 100 -5.59 6.23 -14.14
N ALA A 101 -6.00 7.46 -13.80
CA ALA A 101 -6.84 7.71 -12.62
C ALA A 101 -8.23 7.07 -12.73
N TRP A 102 -8.89 7.15 -13.90
CA TRP A 102 -10.18 6.50 -14.13
C TRP A 102 -10.08 4.98 -14.13
N LEU A 103 -9.06 4.43 -14.80
CA LEU A 103 -8.80 2.99 -14.77
C LEU A 103 -8.55 2.50 -13.33
N THR A 104 -7.73 3.23 -12.56
CA THR A 104 -7.46 2.91 -11.15
C THR A 104 -8.74 2.90 -10.31
N ARG A 105 -9.64 3.88 -10.52
CA ARG A 105 -10.93 3.92 -9.81
C ARG A 105 -11.78 2.69 -10.11
N GLY A 106 -11.86 2.28 -11.38
CA GLY A 106 -12.57 1.07 -11.78
C GLY A 106 -11.99 -0.19 -11.13
N ILE A 107 -10.66 -0.34 -11.16
CA ILE A 107 -9.96 -1.45 -10.52
C ILE A 107 -10.26 -1.48 -9.01
N VAL A 108 -10.16 -0.35 -8.32
CA VAL A 108 -10.44 -0.26 -6.88
C VAL A 108 -11.89 -0.65 -6.57
N ALA A 109 -12.86 -0.19 -7.36
CA ALA A 109 -14.26 -0.56 -7.17
C ALA A 109 -14.47 -2.08 -7.30
N VAL A 110 -13.88 -2.70 -8.32
CA VAL A 110 -13.95 -4.16 -8.51
C VAL A 110 -13.26 -4.90 -7.35
N VAL A 111 -12.07 -4.46 -6.95
CA VAL A 111 -11.33 -5.06 -5.83
C VAL A 111 -12.14 -4.97 -4.54
N LEU A 112 -12.72 -3.82 -4.22
CA LEU A 112 -13.55 -3.65 -3.02
C LEU A 112 -14.80 -4.52 -3.07
N ALA A 113 -15.44 -4.69 -4.23
CA ALA A 113 -16.59 -5.57 -4.40
C ALA A 113 -16.22 -7.05 -4.16
N VAL A 114 -15.09 -7.49 -4.72
CA VAL A 114 -14.57 -8.86 -4.50
C VAL A 114 -14.21 -9.07 -3.03
N LEU A 115 -13.51 -8.12 -2.40
CA LEU A 115 -13.16 -8.22 -0.98
C LEU A 115 -14.39 -8.23 -0.09
N ALA A 116 -15.42 -7.44 -0.39
CA ALA A 116 -16.68 -7.48 0.33
C ALA A 116 -17.34 -8.86 0.21
N ALA A 117 -17.39 -9.44 -0.99
CA ALA A 117 -17.92 -10.78 -1.20
C ALA A 117 -17.12 -11.84 -0.42
N VAL A 118 -15.79 -11.76 -0.41
CA VAL A 118 -14.91 -12.67 0.36
C VAL A 118 -15.17 -12.54 1.85
N VAL A 119 -15.27 -11.32 2.38
CA VAL A 119 -15.56 -11.08 3.80
C VAL A 119 -16.94 -11.63 4.16
N THR A 120 -17.96 -11.37 3.35
CA THR A 120 -19.31 -11.91 3.58
C THR A 120 -19.32 -13.43 3.55
N ALA A 121 -18.69 -14.05 2.55
CA ALA A 121 -18.61 -15.51 2.44
C ALA A 121 -17.86 -16.14 3.62
N GLY A 122 -16.73 -15.57 4.04
CA GLY A 122 -15.96 -16.05 5.18
C GLY A 122 -16.73 -15.96 6.49
N LEU A 123 -17.36 -14.82 6.77
CA LEU A 123 -18.08 -14.59 8.03
C LEU A 123 -19.42 -15.33 8.13
N THR A 124 -20.03 -15.68 6.99
CA THR A 124 -21.29 -16.46 6.95
C THR A 124 -21.06 -17.96 6.75
N SER A 125 -19.81 -18.39 6.59
CA SER A 125 -19.47 -19.79 6.46
C SER A 125 -19.83 -20.56 7.73
N PRO A 126 -20.37 -21.79 7.63
CA PRO A 126 -20.56 -22.68 8.78
C PRO A 126 -19.26 -22.99 9.54
N GLU A 127 -18.11 -22.79 8.90
CA GLU A 127 -16.76 -23.00 9.45
C GLU A 127 -16.21 -21.77 10.18
N ALA A 128 -16.96 -20.66 10.20
CA ALA A 128 -16.58 -19.45 10.92
C ALA A 128 -16.53 -19.73 12.43
N ASP A 129 -15.33 -19.61 13.00
CA ASP A 129 -15.08 -19.88 14.41
C ASP A 129 -14.40 -18.69 15.08
N GLY A 130 -15.16 -17.99 15.93
CA GLY A 130 -14.66 -16.83 16.68
C GLY A 130 -13.48 -17.16 17.60
N ALA A 131 -13.28 -18.43 17.96
CA ALA A 131 -12.11 -18.84 18.74
C ALA A 131 -10.78 -18.59 17.99
N ARG A 132 -10.80 -18.53 16.65
CA ARG A 132 -9.61 -18.26 15.83
C ARG A 132 -9.15 -16.81 15.87
N LEU A 133 -10.00 -15.90 16.36
CA LEU A 133 -9.63 -14.51 16.67
C LEU A 133 -8.80 -14.43 17.95
N ALA A 134 -8.84 -15.44 18.82
CA ALA A 134 -8.03 -15.48 20.02
C ALA A 134 -6.54 -15.59 19.66
N LEU A 135 -5.72 -14.90 20.45
CA LEU A 135 -4.27 -15.04 20.37
C LEU A 135 -3.88 -16.43 20.85
N GLY A 136 -3.71 -17.36 19.92
CA GLY A 136 -3.20 -18.69 20.20
C GLY A 136 -1.77 -18.65 20.77
N GLY A 137 -1.43 -19.62 21.62
CA GLY A 137 -0.14 -19.71 22.32
C GLY A 137 1.11 -19.75 21.42
N ASP A 138 0.93 -20.03 20.13
CA ASP A 138 2.02 -20.06 19.13
C ASP A 138 2.45 -18.67 18.63
N ALA A 139 1.76 -17.60 19.04
CA ALA A 139 2.11 -16.24 18.65
C ALA A 139 3.34 -15.74 19.43
N SER A 140 4.50 -15.71 18.78
CA SER A 140 5.71 -15.11 19.35
C SER A 140 5.84 -13.61 19.00
N PRO A 141 6.44 -12.78 19.86
CA PRO A 141 6.70 -11.37 19.53
C PRO A 141 7.50 -11.20 18.24
N ALA A 142 8.51 -12.05 18.01
CA ALA A 142 9.30 -12.04 16.78
C ALA A 142 8.46 -12.38 15.54
N GLY A 143 7.56 -13.36 15.64
CA GLY A 143 6.66 -13.73 14.55
C GLY A 143 5.67 -12.61 14.21
N VAL A 144 5.13 -11.94 15.23
CA VAL A 144 4.26 -10.76 15.05
C VAL A 144 4.99 -9.62 14.35
N LEU A 145 6.22 -9.30 14.78
CA LEU A 145 7.03 -8.25 14.14
C LEU A 145 7.40 -8.60 12.69
N GLY A 146 7.76 -9.86 12.41
CA GLY A 146 8.03 -10.32 11.05
C GLY A 146 6.81 -10.19 10.14
N ALA A 147 5.64 -10.61 10.61
CA ALA A 147 4.38 -10.45 9.89
C ALA A 147 4.00 -8.96 9.71
N ALA A 148 4.25 -8.12 10.71
CA ALA A 148 4.01 -6.68 10.61
C ALA A 148 4.87 -6.02 9.54
N GLY A 149 6.13 -6.44 9.38
CA GLY A 149 7.01 -5.98 8.31
C GLY A 149 6.47 -6.29 6.92
N LEU A 150 5.93 -7.51 6.73
CA LEU A 150 5.26 -7.90 5.49
C LEU A 150 3.97 -7.12 5.26
N LEU A 151 3.14 -6.92 6.29
CA LEU A 151 1.90 -6.15 6.20
C LEU A 151 2.15 -4.66 5.94
N PHE A 152 3.24 -4.10 6.46
CA PHE A 152 3.60 -2.69 6.22
C PHE A 152 3.78 -2.40 4.72
N PHE A 153 4.29 -3.37 3.94
CA PHE A 153 4.37 -3.26 2.49
C PHE A 153 2.99 -2.99 1.85
N ALA A 154 1.94 -3.63 2.37
CA ALA A 154 0.57 -3.43 1.90
C ALA A 154 0.03 -2.02 2.22
N PHE A 155 0.64 -1.27 3.14
CA PHE A 155 0.28 0.11 3.46
C PHE A 155 1.08 1.16 2.68
N ALA A 156 2.13 0.80 1.94
CA ALA A 156 3.08 1.74 1.32
C ALA A 156 2.51 2.61 0.16
N GLY A 157 1.18 2.56 -0.06
CA GLY A 157 0.49 3.31 -1.11
C GLY A 157 0.38 4.82 -0.88
N TYR A 158 0.34 5.29 0.38
CA TYR A 158 0.19 6.72 0.71
C TYR A 158 1.30 7.60 0.11
N ALA A 159 2.50 7.05 -0.07
CA ALA A 159 3.64 7.73 -0.66
C ALA A 159 3.33 8.30 -2.06
N ARG A 160 2.49 7.61 -2.85
CA ARG A 160 2.08 8.10 -4.18
C ARG A 160 1.28 9.39 -4.09
N ILE A 161 0.43 9.53 -3.07
CA ILE A 161 -0.37 10.75 -2.84
C ILE A 161 0.57 11.91 -2.51
N ALA A 162 1.58 11.67 -1.68
CA ALA A 162 2.56 12.68 -1.28
C ALA A 162 3.43 13.18 -2.45
N THR A 163 3.66 12.35 -3.49
CA THR A 163 4.46 12.72 -4.66
C THR A 163 3.67 13.43 -5.76
N LEU A 164 2.34 13.51 -5.66
CA LEU A 164 1.45 14.11 -6.67
C LEU A 164 1.19 15.62 -6.43
N GLY A 165 2.14 16.33 -5.83
CA GLY A 165 1.98 17.74 -5.43
C GLY A 165 1.51 18.65 -6.56
N GLU A 166 2.09 18.50 -7.76
CA GLU A 166 1.78 19.36 -8.91
C GLU A 166 0.54 18.92 -9.70
N GLU A 167 0.07 17.68 -9.52
CA GLU A 167 -1.09 17.15 -10.24
C GLU A 167 -2.42 17.35 -9.49
N VAL A 168 -2.35 17.65 -8.19
CA VAL A 168 -3.52 17.80 -7.31
C VAL A 168 -3.90 19.26 -7.18
N ARG A 169 -5.21 19.55 -7.24
CA ARG A 169 -5.72 20.90 -6.93
C ARG A 169 -5.56 21.20 -5.44
N ASP A 170 -4.94 22.33 -5.12
CA ASP A 170 -4.66 22.77 -3.75
C ASP A 170 -3.97 21.68 -2.90
N PRO A 171 -2.75 21.26 -3.28
CA PRO A 171 -2.05 20.12 -2.67
C PRO A 171 -1.82 20.31 -1.18
N ALA A 172 -1.57 21.56 -0.75
CA ALA A 172 -1.34 21.92 0.66
C ALA A 172 -2.53 21.60 1.56
N ARG A 173 -3.76 21.57 1.02
CA ARG A 173 -4.98 21.25 1.76
C ARG A 173 -5.54 19.87 1.44
N THR A 174 -5.36 19.40 0.20
CA THR A 174 -5.92 18.13 -0.26
C THR A 174 -5.10 16.94 0.22
N ILE A 175 -3.77 16.98 0.10
CA ILE A 175 -2.88 15.86 0.47
C ILE A 175 -2.98 15.52 1.97
N PRO A 176 -2.93 16.48 2.91
CA PRO A 176 -3.05 16.20 4.35
C PRO A 176 -4.35 15.56 4.78
N ARG A 177 -5.43 15.73 4.02
CA ARG A 177 -6.73 15.13 4.30
C ARG A 177 -6.87 13.78 3.60
N ALA A 178 -6.40 13.68 2.36
CA ALA A 178 -6.51 12.47 1.56
C ALA A 178 -5.70 11.29 2.14
N ILE A 179 -4.48 11.55 2.63
CA ILE A 179 -3.59 10.51 3.17
C ILE A 179 -4.22 9.77 4.38
N PRO A 180 -4.60 10.45 5.48
CA PRO A 180 -5.16 9.75 6.64
C PRO A 180 -6.51 9.09 6.33
N LEU A 181 -7.33 9.72 5.46
CA LEU A 181 -8.61 9.12 5.03
C LEU A 181 -8.38 7.81 4.26
N ALA A 182 -7.49 7.83 3.27
CA ALA A 182 -7.16 6.65 2.47
C ALA A 182 -6.57 5.54 3.34
N LEU A 183 -5.70 5.88 4.29
CA LEU A 183 -5.16 4.91 5.26
C LEU A 183 -6.24 4.32 6.16
N GLY A 184 -7.15 5.15 6.69
CA GLY A 184 -8.24 4.68 7.54
C GLY A 184 -9.16 3.69 6.81
N ILE A 185 -9.53 4.01 5.56
CA ILE A 185 -10.30 3.10 4.71
C ILE A 185 -9.55 1.80 4.45
N THR A 186 -8.25 1.89 4.09
CA THR A 186 -7.42 0.72 3.82
C THR A 186 -7.28 -0.17 5.05
N LEU A 187 -7.08 0.42 6.23
CA LEU A 187 -7.01 -0.31 7.50
C LEU A 187 -8.31 -1.03 7.82
N ALA A 188 -9.46 -0.38 7.62
CA ALA A 188 -10.77 -1.00 7.85
C ALA A 188 -10.97 -2.21 6.92
N VAL A 189 -10.62 -2.08 5.64
CA VAL A 189 -10.69 -3.19 4.68
C VAL A 189 -9.75 -4.33 5.07
N TYR A 190 -8.49 -4.03 5.41
CA TYR A 190 -7.52 -5.05 5.83
C TYR A 190 -7.94 -5.75 7.12
N ALA A 191 -8.50 -5.02 8.08
CA ALA A 191 -9.01 -5.62 9.32
C ALA A 191 -10.19 -6.55 9.04
N ALA A 192 -11.15 -6.13 8.19
CA ALA A 192 -12.28 -6.97 7.81
C ALA A 192 -11.84 -8.27 7.12
N VAL A 193 -10.90 -8.18 6.17
CA VAL A 193 -10.33 -9.35 5.49
C VAL A 193 -9.54 -10.23 6.45
N ALA A 194 -8.73 -9.65 7.35
CA ALA A 194 -7.97 -10.40 8.33
C ALA A 194 -8.86 -11.15 9.31
N VAL A 195 -9.97 -10.55 9.75
CA VAL A 195 -10.98 -11.21 10.59
C VAL A 195 -11.69 -12.32 9.84
N ALA A 196 -12.07 -12.11 8.57
CA ALA A 196 -12.75 -13.13 7.78
C ALA A 196 -11.83 -14.32 7.39
N ALA A 197 -10.52 -14.10 7.34
CA ALA A 197 -9.52 -15.12 7.01
C ALA A 197 -9.09 -15.98 8.22
N LEU A 198 -9.47 -15.58 9.44
CA LEU A 198 -9.25 -16.35 10.67
C LEU A 198 -10.50 -17.21 10.92
#